data_AF-A0A966W4D5-F1
#
_entry.id   AF-A0A966W4D5-F1
#
_cell.length_a   1.000
_cell.length_b   1.000
_cell.length_c   1.000
_cell.angle_alpha   90.00
_cell.angle_beta   90.00
_cell.angle_gamma   90.00
#
_symmetry.space_group_name_H-M   'P 1'
#
loop_
_entity.id
_entity.type
_entity.pdbx_description
1 polymer ?
#
loop_
_entity_poly.entity_id
_entity_poly.type
_entity_poly.pdbx_seq_one_letter_code
_entity_poly.pdbx_strand_id
1 'polypeptide(L)'
;MLEPERFSDRYILAPRVDGRTKEGKAARAALAEAAGDRTIIDEETHELVSAMARAIIDHDDAADLLAPGHGGIVERPILWGWNDASCAGTPDLICLDRRLIVDVKTTQDASPDAFATSLVKFGYHRQAAYYCRGVEEVYGETCRFVFVVVCSNRPHDVAVYELSMSAIDQGQAEVMSLLDEYKRRMESRDWKSAWSRGVIELSLPKWYRPSFYGDEVMR
;
A
#
# COMPACT_ATOMS: atom_id res chain seq x y z
N MET A 1 5.58 10.21 6.35
CA MET A 1 5.32 9.49 7.61
C MET A 1 4.25 10.26 8.35
N LEU A 2 3.17 9.60 8.77
CA LEU A 2 1.99 10.27 9.34
C LEU A 2 2.16 10.72 10.80
N GLU A 3 3.16 10.16 11.50
CA GLU A 3 3.56 10.57 12.86
C GLU A 3 5.07 10.97 12.88
N PRO A 4 5.47 12.12 12.29
CA PRO A 4 6.87 12.58 12.21
C PRO A 4 7.66 12.50 13.52
N GLU A 5 7.01 12.82 14.63
CA GLU A 5 7.56 12.83 15.98
C GLU A 5 7.95 11.44 16.50
N ARG A 6 7.36 10.37 15.96
CA ARG A 6 7.69 8.98 16.32
C ARG A 6 8.82 8.39 15.49
N PHE A 7 9.46 9.19 14.64
CA PHE A 7 10.55 8.70 13.78
C PHE A 7 11.67 8.06 14.60
N SER A 8 12.15 8.73 15.64
CA SER A 8 13.25 8.26 16.49
C SER A 8 12.90 7.02 17.31
N ASP A 9 11.61 6.78 17.52
CA ASP A 9 11.09 5.64 18.27
C ASP A 9 11.07 4.38 17.40
N ARG A 10 10.94 4.54 16.09
CA ARG A 10 10.81 3.43 15.11
C ARG A 10 12.05 3.23 14.24
N TYR A 11 12.86 4.27 14.03
CA TYR A 11 13.96 4.27 13.07
C TYR A 11 15.25 4.84 13.66
N ILE A 12 16.38 4.37 13.13
CA ILE A 12 17.72 4.90 13.41
C ILE A 12 18.53 4.98 12.11
N LEU A 13 19.30 6.05 11.94
CA LEU A 13 20.09 6.27 10.73
C LEU A 13 21.40 5.49 10.75
N ALA A 14 21.66 4.77 9.65
CA ALA A 14 22.93 4.11 9.42
C ALA A 14 24.02 5.15 9.12
N PRO A 15 25.19 5.08 9.77
CA PRO A 15 26.32 5.93 9.44
C PRO A 15 26.87 5.53 8.06
N ARG A 16 27.40 6.51 7.32
CA ARG A 16 27.97 6.32 5.99
C ARG A 16 29.36 5.67 6.08
N VAL A 17 29.39 4.36 6.29
CA VAL A 17 30.62 3.56 6.46
C VAL A 17 30.70 2.43 5.44
N ASP A 18 31.91 2.17 4.92
CA ASP A 18 32.15 1.02 4.04
C ASP A 18 32.13 -0.29 4.85
N GLY A 19 31.02 -1.03 4.75
CA GLY A 19 30.82 -2.31 5.42
C GLY A 19 31.75 -3.44 4.97
N ARG A 20 32.65 -3.22 3.99
CA ARG A 20 33.70 -4.19 3.63
C ARG A 20 34.93 -4.06 4.53
N THR A 21 35.15 -2.89 5.13
CA THR A 21 36.26 -2.62 6.04
C THR A 21 36.01 -3.20 7.44
N LYS A 22 37.08 -3.43 8.21
CA LYS A 22 36.97 -3.91 9.59
C LYS A 22 36.23 -2.88 10.48
N GLU A 23 36.51 -1.60 10.26
CA GLU A 23 35.88 -0.48 10.97
C GLU A 23 34.40 -0.35 10.62
N GLY A 24 34.02 -0.44 9.34
CA GLY A 24 32.63 -0.37 8.91
C GLY A 24 31.79 -1.57 9.38
N LYS A 25 32.38 -2.77 9.47
CA LYS A 25 31.72 -3.93 10.10
C LYS A 25 31.48 -3.71 11.58
N ALA A 26 32.46 -3.18 12.31
CA ALA A 26 32.33 -2.87 13.73
C ALA A 26 31.27 -1.79 13.98
N ALA A 27 31.24 -0.73 13.17
CA ALA A 27 30.24 0.33 13.27
C ALA A 27 28.82 -0.17 12.98
N ARG A 28 28.63 -1.05 11.98
CA ARG A 28 27.31 -1.69 11.73
C ARG A 28 26.87 -2.61 12.85
N ALA A 29 27.79 -3.39 13.43
CA ALA A 29 27.47 -4.26 14.56
C ALA A 29 27.05 -3.44 15.80
N ALA A 30 27.81 -2.39 16.12
CA ALA A 30 27.47 -1.48 17.22
C ALA A 30 26.12 -0.77 17.00
N LEU A 31 25.81 -0.38 15.76
CA LEU A 31 24.52 0.21 15.42
C LEU A 31 23.38 -0.81 15.54
N ALA A 32 23.56 -2.04 15.06
CA ALA A 32 22.57 -3.10 15.19
C ALA A 32 22.22 -3.37 16.66
N GLU A 33 23.22 -3.34 17.55
CA GLU A 33 23.01 -3.48 18.98
C GLU A 33 22.30 -2.25 19.58
N ALA A 34 22.69 -1.04 19.18
CA ALA A 34 22.06 0.20 19.65
C ALA A 34 20.63 0.42 19.10
N ALA A 35 20.31 -0.17 17.94
CA ALA A 35 19.01 -0.03 17.30
C ALA A 35 17.89 -0.65 18.16
N GLY A 36 18.17 -1.77 18.84
CA GLY A 36 17.14 -2.53 19.54
C GLY A 36 16.06 -2.99 18.55
N ASP A 37 14.80 -2.66 18.85
CA ASP A 37 13.65 -2.97 17.98
C ASP A 37 13.47 -1.98 16.82
N ARG A 38 14.29 -0.94 16.73
CA ARG A 38 14.19 0.09 15.68
C ARG A 38 14.74 -0.41 14.35
N THR A 39 14.11 0.04 13.28
CA THR A 39 14.56 -0.24 11.93
C THR A 39 15.72 0.68 11.55
N ILE A 40 16.85 0.07 11.15
CA ILE A 40 17.99 0.82 10.62
C ILE A 40 17.68 1.20 9.17
N ILE A 41 17.75 2.49 8.84
CA ILE A 41 17.62 3.00 7.46
C ILE A 41 18.86 3.79 7.07
N ASP A 42 19.21 3.81 5.80
CA ASP A 42 20.33 4.62 5.30
C ASP A 42 19.92 6.08 5.04
N GLU A 43 20.94 6.91 4.85
CA GLU A 43 20.79 8.34 4.58
C GLU A 43 19.98 8.59 3.29
N GLU A 44 20.18 7.78 2.24
CA GLU A 44 19.47 7.91 0.97
C GLU A 44 17.97 7.64 1.13
N THR A 45 17.60 6.59 1.86
CA THR A 45 16.20 6.28 2.19
C THR A 45 15.57 7.39 3.00
N HIS A 46 16.29 7.92 4.00
CA HIS A 46 15.80 9.01 4.82
C HIS A 46 15.57 10.29 4.01
N GLU A 47 16.51 10.66 3.14
CA GLU A 47 16.38 11.80 2.23
C GLU A 47 15.19 11.63 1.28
N LEU A 48 15.02 10.44 0.70
CA LEU A 48 13.90 10.11 -0.19
C LEU A 48 12.54 10.24 0.53
N VAL A 49 12.40 9.64 1.72
CA VAL A 49 11.16 9.72 2.51
C VAL A 49 10.87 11.16 2.95
N SER A 50 11.91 11.91 3.32
CA SER A 50 11.78 13.32 3.69
C SER A 50 11.32 14.18 2.51
N ALA A 51 11.86 13.92 1.30
CA ALA A 51 11.47 14.62 0.09
C ALA A 51 10.00 14.34 -0.29
N MET A 52 9.57 13.08 -0.25
CA MET A 52 8.16 12.72 -0.49
C MET A 52 7.23 13.32 0.56
N ALA A 53 7.60 13.30 1.85
CA ALA A 53 6.81 13.91 2.91
C ALA A 53 6.65 15.41 2.70
N ARG A 54 7.71 16.09 2.27
CA ARG A 54 7.65 17.51 1.92
C ARG A 54 6.73 17.77 0.73
N ALA A 55 6.82 16.97 -0.33
CA ALA A 55 5.94 17.11 -1.49
C ALA A 55 4.45 16.95 -1.12
N ILE A 56 4.13 16.04 -0.18
CA ILE A 56 2.78 15.88 0.35
C ILE A 56 2.32 17.14 1.11
N ILE A 57 3.18 17.71 1.95
CA ILE A 57 2.89 18.94 2.71
C ILE A 57 2.72 20.15 1.77
N ASP A 58 3.49 20.19 0.68
CA ASP A 58 3.44 21.27 -0.31
C ASP A 58 2.21 21.14 -1.24
N HIS A 59 1.48 20.02 -1.21
CA HIS A 59 0.24 19.82 -1.97
C HIS A 59 -0.99 20.13 -1.11
N ASP A 60 -1.71 21.21 -1.44
CA ASP A 60 -2.83 21.76 -0.65
C ASP A 60 -3.84 20.71 -0.16
N ASP A 61 -4.44 19.92 -1.07
CA ASP A 61 -5.46 18.94 -0.68
C ASP A 61 -4.90 17.81 0.18
N ALA A 62 -3.71 17.29 -0.16
CA ALA A 62 -3.07 16.21 0.59
C ALA A 62 -2.67 16.67 2.00
N ALA A 63 -2.18 17.91 2.12
CA ALA A 63 -1.83 18.53 3.39
C ALA A 63 -3.07 18.72 4.29
N ASP A 64 -4.18 19.22 3.75
CA ASP A 64 -5.46 19.32 4.49
C ASP A 64 -5.94 17.95 4.96
N LEU A 65 -5.96 16.95 4.07
CA LEU A 65 -6.45 15.61 4.39
C LEU A 65 -5.65 14.96 5.53
N LEU A 66 -4.35 15.22 5.60
CA LEU A 66 -3.44 14.60 6.58
C LEU A 66 -3.15 15.51 7.79
N ALA A 67 -3.77 16.68 7.90
CA ALA A 67 -3.47 17.62 8.96
C ALA A 67 -3.86 17.05 10.35
N PRO A 68 -2.96 17.06 11.35
CA PRO A 68 -3.24 16.54 12.69
C PRO A 68 -4.42 17.24 13.40
N GLY A 69 -4.74 18.48 13.00
CA GLY A 69 -5.82 19.28 13.58
C GLY A 69 -7.23 18.71 13.37
N HIS A 70 -7.40 17.70 12.52
CA HIS A 70 -8.69 17.06 12.26
C HIS A 70 -9.04 15.91 13.21
N GLY A 71 -8.23 15.65 14.25
CA GLY A 71 -8.54 14.62 15.25
C GLY A 71 -8.59 13.20 14.70
N GLY A 72 -7.84 12.94 13.62
CA GLY A 72 -7.83 11.64 12.94
C GLY A 72 -7.20 10.53 13.79
N ILE A 73 -7.70 9.31 13.60
CA ILE A 73 -7.14 8.10 14.19
C ILE A 73 -6.06 7.59 13.23
N VAL A 74 -4.79 7.74 13.62
CA VAL A 74 -3.64 7.36 12.79
C VAL A 74 -3.17 5.94 13.16
N GLU A 75 -2.92 5.10 12.15
CA GLU A 75 -2.30 3.77 12.25
C GLU A 75 -2.81 2.88 13.41
N ARG A 76 -4.10 2.99 13.76
CA ARG A 76 -4.70 2.21 14.84
C ARG A 76 -5.29 0.92 14.29
N PRO A 77 -4.86 -0.26 14.77
CA PRO A 77 -5.50 -1.52 14.41
C PRO A 77 -6.96 -1.54 14.84
N ILE A 78 -7.83 -2.04 13.97
CA ILE A 78 -9.23 -2.31 14.24
C ILE A 78 -9.53 -3.78 13.95
N LEU A 79 -10.44 -4.36 14.73
CA LEU A 79 -10.86 -5.75 14.64
C LEU A 79 -12.38 -5.78 14.45
N TRP A 80 -12.86 -6.60 13.53
CA TRP A 80 -14.29 -6.68 13.24
C TRP A 80 -14.69 -8.07 12.75
N GLY A 81 -15.99 -8.33 12.73
CA GLY A 81 -16.55 -9.52 12.10
C GLY A 81 -17.06 -9.18 10.70
N TRP A 82 -16.79 -10.03 9.72
CA TRP A 82 -17.44 -9.92 8.42
C TRP A 82 -17.59 -11.28 7.77
N ASN A 83 -18.82 -11.62 7.35
CA ASN A 83 -19.16 -12.91 6.76
C ASN A 83 -18.60 -14.03 7.65
N ASP A 84 -18.97 -14.10 8.92
CA ASP A 84 -18.48 -15.06 9.94
C ASP A 84 -16.94 -15.22 10.08
N ALA A 85 -16.14 -14.35 9.47
CA ALA A 85 -14.70 -14.34 9.59
C ALA A 85 -14.26 -13.21 10.53
N SER A 86 -13.30 -13.53 11.41
CA SER A 86 -12.59 -12.50 12.19
C SER A 86 -11.65 -11.73 11.28
N CYS A 87 -11.91 -10.45 11.13
CA CYS A 87 -11.18 -9.52 10.28
C CYS A 87 -10.35 -8.55 11.12
N ALA A 88 -9.25 -8.09 10.55
CA ALA A 88 -8.33 -7.16 11.18
C ALA A 88 -7.66 -6.28 10.13
N GLY A 89 -7.37 -5.04 10.49
CA GLY A 89 -6.75 -4.09 9.59
C GLY A 89 -6.29 -2.84 10.31
N THR A 90 -5.31 -2.17 9.75
CA THR A 90 -4.77 -0.92 10.27
C THR A 90 -4.84 0.11 9.16
N PRO A 91 -5.93 0.89 9.06
CA PRO A 91 -5.99 2.01 8.13
C PRO A 91 -4.94 3.06 8.52
N ASP A 92 -4.37 3.74 7.52
CA ASP A 92 -3.38 4.79 7.73
C ASP A 92 -3.96 5.96 8.53
N LEU A 93 -5.15 6.43 8.15
CA LEU A 93 -5.86 7.52 8.80
C LEU A 93 -7.39 7.36 8.69
N ILE A 94 -8.09 7.46 9.82
CA ILE A 94 -9.55 7.51 9.88
C ILE A 94 -9.98 8.87 10.45
N CYS A 95 -10.76 9.63 9.69
CA CYS A 95 -11.35 10.91 10.09
C CYS A 95 -12.87 10.74 10.22
N LEU A 96 -13.35 10.37 11.41
CA LEU A 96 -14.78 10.09 11.65
C LEU A 96 -15.66 11.31 11.41
N ASP A 97 -15.25 12.51 11.85
CA ASP A 97 -16.01 13.75 11.67
C ASP A 97 -16.19 14.13 10.19
N ARG A 98 -15.27 13.70 9.33
CA ARG A 98 -15.30 13.92 7.88
C ARG A 98 -15.85 12.72 7.11
N ARG A 99 -16.20 11.63 7.80
CA ARG A 99 -16.59 10.34 7.21
C ARG A 99 -15.62 9.90 6.12
N LEU A 100 -14.34 9.85 6.47
CA LEU A 100 -13.25 9.70 5.52
C LEU A 100 -12.19 8.75 6.05
N ILE A 101 -11.73 7.87 5.18
CA ILE A 101 -10.50 7.08 5.37
C ILE A 101 -9.50 7.56 4.33
N VAL A 102 -8.27 7.82 4.76
CA VAL A 102 -7.15 8.19 3.88
C VAL A 102 -6.09 7.10 3.93
N ASP A 103 -5.55 6.75 2.78
CA ASP A 103 -4.46 5.78 2.64
C ASP A 103 -3.38 6.36 1.72
N VAL A 104 -2.12 6.26 2.17
CA VAL A 104 -0.98 6.87 1.48
C VAL A 104 -0.27 5.80 0.65
N LYS A 105 -0.15 6.04 -0.66
CA LYS A 105 0.55 5.15 -1.59
C LYS A 105 1.77 5.80 -2.20
N THR A 106 2.82 5.02 -2.40
CA THR A 106 3.99 5.42 -3.20
C THR A 106 3.93 4.75 -4.58
N THR A 107 4.36 5.47 -5.61
CA THR A 107 4.36 4.99 -7.00
C THR A 107 5.56 5.55 -7.78
N GLN A 108 5.78 5.11 -9.01
CA GLN A 108 6.67 5.78 -9.97
C GLN A 108 5.92 6.77 -10.87
N ASP A 109 4.60 6.63 -10.96
CA ASP A 109 3.74 7.47 -11.78
C ASP A 109 2.40 7.63 -11.06
N ALA A 110 2.11 8.87 -10.63
CA ALA A 110 0.91 9.25 -9.91
C ALA A 110 -0.20 9.72 -10.85
N SER A 111 -0.02 9.68 -12.17
CA SER A 111 -1.05 10.04 -13.15
C SER A 111 -2.29 9.15 -13.02
N PRO A 112 -3.47 9.64 -13.44
CA PRO A 112 -4.72 8.88 -13.28
C PRO A 112 -4.69 7.50 -13.93
N ASP A 113 -4.14 7.39 -15.15
CA ASP A 113 -4.10 6.12 -15.90
C ASP A 113 -3.15 5.10 -15.26
N ALA A 114 -1.99 5.55 -14.81
CA ALA A 114 -1.01 4.69 -14.14
C ALA A 114 -1.53 4.22 -12.78
N PHE A 115 -2.17 5.12 -12.01
CA PHE A 115 -2.71 4.76 -10.72
C PHE A 115 -3.97 3.87 -10.85
N ALA A 116 -4.84 4.09 -11.84
CA ALA A 116 -5.95 3.20 -12.13
C ALA A 116 -5.47 1.77 -12.47
N THR A 117 -4.39 1.66 -13.24
CA THR A 117 -3.74 0.36 -13.52
C THR A 117 -3.24 -0.30 -12.23
N SER A 118 -2.62 0.48 -11.34
CA SER A 118 -2.14 0.01 -10.04
C SER A 118 -3.29 -0.42 -9.13
N LEU A 119 -4.40 0.34 -9.11
CA LEU A 119 -5.60 0.04 -8.35
C LEU A 119 -6.14 -1.35 -8.67
N VAL A 120 -6.25 -1.70 -9.96
CA VAL A 120 -6.71 -3.03 -10.39
C VAL A 120 -5.65 -4.09 -10.09
N LYS A 121 -4.38 -3.83 -10.42
CA LYS A 121 -3.27 -4.78 -10.27
C LYS A 121 -3.07 -5.21 -8.81
N PHE A 122 -3.12 -4.26 -7.88
CA PHE A 122 -2.88 -4.50 -6.46
C PHE A 122 -4.17 -4.70 -5.66
N GLY A 123 -5.34 -4.47 -6.28
CA GLY A 123 -6.64 -4.65 -5.63
C GLY A 123 -6.94 -3.59 -4.59
N TYR A 124 -6.55 -2.34 -4.83
CA TYR A 124 -6.74 -1.26 -3.87
C TYR A 124 -8.22 -0.93 -3.63
N HIS A 125 -9.10 -1.18 -4.60
CA HIS A 125 -10.55 -1.09 -4.39
C HIS A 125 -11.07 -2.12 -3.38
N ARG A 126 -10.48 -3.33 -3.33
CA ARG A 126 -10.80 -4.32 -2.30
C ARG A 126 -10.30 -3.87 -0.92
N GLN A 127 -9.10 -3.29 -0.86
CA GLN A 127 -8.58 -2.72 0.39
C GLN A 127 -9.51 -1.62 0.90
N ALA A 128 -9.91 -0.69 0.02
CA ALA A 128 -10.83 0.38 0.36
C ALA A 128 -12.15 -0.15 0.93
N ALA A 129 -12.79 -1.10 0.22
CA ALA A 129 -14.02 -1.73 0.69
C ALA A 129 -13.85 -2.45 2.04
N TYR A 130 -12.72 -3.14 2.24
CA TYR A 130 -12.40 -3.84 3.49
C TYR A 130 -12.29 -2.87 4.68
N TYR A 131 -11.60 -1.75 4.51
CA TYR A 131 -11.48 -0.73 5.55
C TYR A 131 -12.77 0.05 5.77
N CYS A 132 -13.50 0.43 4.71
CA CYS A 132 -14.81 1.06 4.86
C CYS A 132 -15.76 0.17 5.67
N ARG A 133 -15.79 -1.14 5.40
CA ARG A 133 -16.61 -2.08 6.16
C ARG A 133 -16.15 -2.22 7.62
N GLY A 134 -14.84 -2.30 7.84
CA GLY A 134 -14.29 -2.39 9.21
C GLY A 134 -14.60 -1.15 10.04
N VAL A 135 -14.47 0.05 9.45
CA VAL A 135 -14.79 1.32 10.11
C VAL A 135 -16.30 1.44 10.40
N GLU A 136 -17.15 1.01 9.46
CA GLU A 136 -18.60 0.96 9.68
C GLU A 136 -18.95 0.02 10.85
N GLU A 137 -18.37 -1.17 10.91
CA GLU A 137 -18.66 -2.14 11.98
C GLU A 137 -18.14 -1.69 13.35
N VAL A 138 -16.97 -1.05 13.40
CA VAL A 138 -16.30 -0.67 14.67
C VAL A 138 -16.78 0.68 15.20
N TYR A 139 -17.06 1.65 14.32
CA TYR A 139 -17.38 3.02 14.69
C TYR A 139 -18.80 3.45 14.30
N GLY A 140 -19.53 2.65 13.53
CA GLY A 140 -20.90 2.96 13.10
C GLY A 140 -21.00 4.01 11.99
N GLU A 141 -19.89 4.35 11.33
CA GLU A 141 -19.82 5.42 10.33
C GLU A 141 -19.45 4.89 8.94
N THR A 142 -20.28 5.20 7.95
CA THR A 142 -19.97 4.96 6.54
C THR A 142 -19.01 6.03 6.04
N CYS A 143 -17.82 5.62 5.60
CA CYS A 143 -16.77 6.54 5.18
C CYS A 143 -16.49 6.46 3.67
N ARG A 144 -16.17 7.61 3.08
CA ARG A 144 -15.52 7.71 1.76
C ARG A 144 -14.07 7.28 1.86
N PHE A 145 -13.46 6.91 0.74
CA PHE A 145 -12.08 6.44 0.71
C PHE A 145 -11.24 7.26 -0.26
N VAL A 146 -10.14 7.84 0.23
CA VAL A 146 -9.23 8.68 -0.55
C VAL A 146 -7.81 8.15 -0.48
N PHE A 147 -7.17 8.06 -1.63
CA PHE A 147 -5.73 7.84 -1.73
C PHE A 147 -4.99 9.16 -1.81
N VAL A 148 -3.93 9.29 -1.02
CA VAL A 148 -2.86 10.27 -1.26
C VAL A 148 -1.69 9.52 -1.88
N VAL A 149 -1.38 9.83 -3.13
CA VAL A 149 -0.39 9.10 -3.92
C VAL A 149 0.81 10.01 -4.16
N VAL A 150 2.02 9.55 -3.83
CA VAL A 150 3.27 10.29 -4.04
C VAL A 150 4.26 9.51 -4.89
N CYS A 151 4.88 10.18 -5.86
CA CYS A 151 5.93 9.62 -6.68
C CYS A 151 7.25 9.47 -5.90
N SER A 152 7.88 8.29 -6.01
CA SER A 152 9.21 8.01 -5.45
C SER A 152 10.35 8.59 -6.29
N ASN A 153 10.10 8.89 -7.56
CA ASN A 153 11.00 9.62 -8.45
C ASN A 153 10.77 11.13 -8.35
N ARG A 154 11.83 11.91 -8.57
CA ARG A 154 11.75 13.37 -8.71
C ARG A 154 10.83 13.74 -9.88
N PRO A 155 10.00 14.81 -9.77
CA PRO A 155 9.98 15.80 -8.68
C PRO A 155 9.14 15.41 -7.45
N HIS A 156 8.75 14.14 -7.30
CA HIS A 156 7.84 13.64 -6.25
C HIS A 156 6.41 14.17 -6.39
N ASP A 157 5.88 14.14 -7.62
CA ASP A 157 4.50 14.53 -7.89
C ASP A 157 3.51 13.82 -6.95
N VAL A 158 2.52 14.58 -6.48
CA VAL A 158 1.46 14.12 -5.59
C VAL A 158 0.12 14.21 -6.29
N ALA A 159 -0.72 13.20 -6.11
CA ALA A 159 -2.09 13.19 -6.58
C ALA A 159 -3.03 12.66 -5.47
N VAL A 160 -4.25 13.18 -5.45
CA VAL A 160 -5.29 12.77 -4.52
C VAL A 160 -6.44 12.15 -5.30
N TYR A 161 -6.83 10.92 -4.95
CA TYR A 161 -7.86 10.18 -5.66
C TYR A 161 -8.92 9.65 -4.71
N GLU A 162 -10.16 10.10 -4.90
CA GLU A 162 -11.31 9.52 -4.23
C GLU A 162 -11.86 8.35 -5.04
N LEU A 163 -12.12 7.22 -4.36
CA LEU A 163 -12.75 6.07 -4.98
C LEU A 163 -14.25 6.30 -5.15
N SER A 164 -14.78 6.00 -6.34
CA SER A 164 -16.22 6.03 -6.54
C SER A 164 -16.92 4.94 -5.74
N MET A 165 -18.16 5.20 -5.33
CA MET A 165 -19.03 4.21 -4.69
C MET A 165 -19.11 2.90 -5.49
N SER A 166 -19.22 2.98 -6.82
CA SER A 166 -19.28 1.80 -7.68
C SER A 166 -18.03 0.91 -7.60
N ALA A 167 -16.85 1.51 -7.42
CA ALA A 167 -15.61 0.75 -7.27
C ALA A 167 -15.47 0.17 -5.86
N ILE A 168 -16.00 0.85 -4.84
CA ILE A 168 -16.12 0.30 -3.47
C ILE A 168 -17.09 -0.89 -3.45
N ASP A 169 -18.27 -0.78 -4.07
CA ASP A 169 -19.26 -1.86 -4.17
C ASP A 169 -18.68 -3.10 -4.87
N GLN A 170 -17.94 -2.89 -5.96
CA GLN A 170 -17.21 -3.95 -6.65
C GLN A 170 -16.15 -4.58 -5.75
N GLY A 171 -15.39 -3.77 -5.00
CA GLY A 171 -14.44 -4.24 -4.00
C GLY A 171 -15.10 -5.09 -2.92
N GLN A 172 -16.29 -4.69 -2.46
CA GLN A 172 -17.07 -5.43 -1.45
C GLN A 172 -17.50 -6.80 -1.98
N ALA A 173 -18.01 -6.88 -3.21
CA ALA A 173 -18.40 -8.15 -3.82
C ALA A 173 -17.20 -9.10 -4.00
N GLU A 174 -16.05 -8.57 -4.40
CA GLU A 174 -14.81 -9.36 -4.51
C GLU A 174 -14.32 -9.84 -3.15
N VAL A 175 -14.34 -8.98 -2.12
CA VAL A 175 -13.93 -9.36 -0.76
C VAL A 175 -14.85 -10.44 -0.19
N MET A 176 -16.17 -10.34 -0.38
CA MET A 176 -17.11 -11.39 0.00
C MET A 176 -16.73 -12.75 -0.61
N SER A 177 -16.44 -12.76 -1.91
CA SER A 177 -16.00 -13.98 -2.62
C SER A 177 -14.68 -14.52 -2.07
N LEU A 178 -13.74 -13.64 -1.68
CA LEU A 178 -12.48 -14.03 -1.06
C LEU A 178 -12.66 -14.57 0.36
N LEU A 179 -13.59 -14.01 1.14
CA LEU A 179 -13.92 -14.51 2.48
C LEU A 179 -14.57 -15.90 2.40
N ASP A 180 -15.43 -16.14 1.42
CA ASP A 180 -16.01 -17.47 1.18
C ASP A 180 -14.93 -18.49 0.79
N GLU A 181 -13.99 -18.12 -0.08
CA GLU A 181 -12.85 -18.97 -0.41
C GLU A 181 -11.95 -19.21 0.80
N TYR A 182 -11.70 -18.18 1.61
CA TYR A 182 -10.93 -18.29 2.84
C TYR A 182 -11.56 -19.30 3.80
N LYS A 183 -12.88 -19.23 4.04
CA LYS A 183 -13.62 -20.21 4.84
C LYS A 183 -13.45 -21.64 4.31
N ARG A 184 -13.71 -21.85 3.01
CA ARG A 184 -13.57 -23.17 2.37
C ARG A 184 -12.16 -23.74 2.56
N ARG A 185 -11.12 -22.91 2.42
CA ARG A 185 -9.71 -23.34 2.61
C ARG A 185 -9.38 -23.60 4.07
N MET A 186 -9.94 -22.84 4.99
CA MET A 186 -9.80 -23.10 6.43
C MET A 186 -10.41 -24.44 6.84
N GLU A 187 -11.59 -24.77 6.31
CA GLU A 187 -12.29 -26.04 6.56
C GLU A 187 -11.56 -27.23 5.92
N SER A 188 -11.25 -27.13 4.63
CA SER A 188 -10.60 -28.22 3.87
C SER A 188 -9.11 -28.38 4.16
N ARG A 189 -8.47 -27.37 4.75
CA ARG A 189 -7.00 -27.23 4.92
C ARG A 189 -6.21 -27.29 3.61
N ASP A 190 -6.89 -27.10 2.47
CA ASP A 190 -6.27 -27.14 1.16
C ASP A 190 -6.01 -25.72 0.63
N TRP A 191 -4.73 -25.33 0.65
CA TRP A 191 -4.29 -24.01 0.20
C TRP A 191 -3.74 -24.00 -1.21
N LYS A 192 -3.79 -25.14 -1.92
CA LYS A 192 -3.25 -25.28 -3.26
C LYS A 192 -4.07 -24.45 -4.24
N SER A 193 -3.39 -23.54 -4.94
CA SER A 193 -3.96 -22.87 -6.11
C SER A 193 -4.39 -23.88 -7.16
N ALA A 194 -5.39 -23.52 -7.97
CA ALA A 194 -5.87 -24.37 -9.06
C ALA A 194 -4.72 -24.86 -9.96
N TRP A 195 -3.73 -23.99 -10.23
CA TRP A 195 -2.58 -24.32 -11.07
C TRP A 195 -1.46 -25.13 -10.42
N SER A 196 -1.58 -25.44 -9.14
CA SER A 196 -0.65 -26.36 -8.47
C SER A 196 -1.14 -27.80 -8.48
N ARG A 197 -2.24 -28.08 -9.21
CA ARG A 197 -2.86 -29.39 -9.32
C ARG A 197 -2.61 -29.96 -10.73
N GLY A 198 -1.68 -30.90 -10.81
CA GLY A 198 -1.40 -31.62 -12.05
C GLY A 198 -0.71 -30.77 -13.13
N VAL A 199 -0.77 -31.26 -14.36
CA VAL A 199 -0.23 -30.58 -15.55
C VAL A 199 -1.33 -29.72 -16.15
N ILE A 200 -1.05 -28.43 -16.35
CA ILE A 200 -1.97 -27.49 -17.01
C ILE A 200 -1.40 -27.11 -18.36
N GLU A 201 -2.22 -27.25 -19.40
CA GLU A 201 -1.91 -26.76 -20.73
C GLU A 201 -1.83 -25.23 -20.71
N LEU A 202 -0.69 -24.68 -21.13
CA LEU A 202 -0.48 -23.25 -21.24
C LEU A 202 -0.42 -22.86 -22.72
N SER A 203 -1.44 -22.14 -23.17
CA SER A 203 -1.46 -21.54 -24.51
C SER A 203 -0.69 -20.22 -24.55
N LEU A 204 -0.24 -19.82 -25.73
CA LEU A 204 0.35 -18.50 -25.95
C LEU A 204 -0.66 -17.40 -25.56
N PRO A 205 -0.22 -16.36 -24.84
CA PRO A 205 -1.11 -15.31 -24.39
C PRO A 205 -1.60 -14.46 -25.57
N LYS A 206 -2.77 -13.84 -25.44
CA LYS A 206 -3.40 -13.02 -26.50
C LYS A 206 -2.51 -11.88 -27.02
N TRP A 207 -1.59 -11.39 -26.20
CA TRP A 207 -0.65 -10.33 -26.57
C TRP A 207 0.59 -10.83 -27.31
N TYR A 208 0.83 -12.16 -27.38
CA TYR A 208 1.96 -12.71 -28.12
C TYR A 208 1.77 -12.45 -29.62
N ARG A 209 2.72 -11.73 -30.21
CA ARG A 209 2.83 -11.54 -31.65
C ARG A 209 4.13 -12.21 -32.13
N PRO A 210 4.07 -13.21 -33.01
CA PRO A 210 5.28 -13.76 -33.58
C PRO A 210 5.98 -12.69 -34.42
N SER A 211 7.25 -12.41 -34.08
CA SER A 211 8.11 -11.54 -34.88
C SER A 211 8.74 -12.41 -35.97
N PHE A 212 8.17 -12.38 -37.18
CA PHE A 212 8.87 -12.95 -38.34
C PHE A 212 9.94 -11.95 -38.78
N TYR A 213 11.21 -12.32 -38.65
CA TYR A 213 12.30 -11.61 -39.34
C TYR A 213 12.13 -11.86 -40.84
N GLY A 214 11.71 -10.83 -41.59
CA GLY A 214 11.65 -10.90 -43.04
C GLY A 214 10.60 -10.02 -43.72
N ASP A 215 10.52 -8.73 -43.37
CA ASP A 215 9.99 -7.74 -44.33
C ASP A 215 11.14 -7.30 -45.26
N GLU A 216 11.65 -8.24 -46.06
CA GLU A 216 12.31 -7.89 -47.32
C GLU A 216 11.23 -7.76 -48.40
N VAL A 217 10.91 -6.51 -48.69
CA VAL A 217 10.59 -5.95 -50.01
C VAL A 217 9.69 -6.81 -50.90
N MET A 218 8.42 -6.42 -51.02
CA MET A 218 7.80 -6.30 -52.35
C MET A 218 6.92 -5.06 -52.41
N ARG A 219 7.28 -4.18 -53.35
CA ARG A 219 6.49 -3.04 -53.84
C ARG A 219 5.26 -3.52 -54.60
#